data_AF-A0ABD2G4I0-F1
#
_entry.id   AF-A0ABD2G4I0-F1
#
_cell.length_a   1.000
_cell.length_b   1.000
_cell.length_c   1.000
_cell.angle_alpha   90.00
_cell.angle_beta   90.00
_cell.angle_gamma   90.00
#
_symmetry.space_group_name_H-M   'P 1'
#
loop_
_entity.id
_entity.type
_entity.pdbx_description
1 polymer ?
#
loop_
_entity_poly.entity_id
_entity_poly.type
_entity_poly.pdbx_seq_one_letter_code
_entity_poly.pdbx_strand_id
1 'polypeptide(L)'
;MAHILPANNDVYPENVKCFGPGLEPLGCIVNKAADFTIDTNGVGRGELKLYAQDAEGLPIDIQITERGDSSFVCVYIPTKPIKHTIIITWGEVNVPSSPFRVLQDPIICTTRAN
;
A
#
# COMPACT_ATOMS: atom_id res chain seq x y z
N MET A 1 27.10 -10.94 -26.89
CA MET A 1 25.99 -11.91 -26.72
C MET A 1 25.25 -11.50 -25.46
N ALA A 2 24.00 -11.03 -25.56
CA ALA A 2 23.22 -10.66 -24.39
C ALA A 2 22.62 -11.92 -23.77
N HIS A 3 22.91 -12.15 -22.50
CA HIS A 3 22.32 -13.25 -21.72
C HIS A 3 20.91 -12.80 -21.33
N ILE A 4 19.90 -13.16 -22.11
CA ILE A 4 18.50 -12.95 -21.74
C ILE A 4 18.16 -14.06 -20.75
N LEU A 5 18.19 -13.73 -19.45
CA LEU A 5 17.64 -14.62 -18.43
C LEU A 5 16.14 -14.82 -18.75
N PRO A 6 15.60 -16.05 -18.70
CA PRO A 6 14.17 -16.24 -18.83
C PRO A 6 13.48 -15.42 -17.74
N ALA A 7 12.46 -14.62 -18.11
CA ALA A 7 11.60 -13.98 -17.13
C ALA A 7 11.09 -15.10 -16.22
N ASN A 8 11.45 -15.04 -14.94
CA ASN A 8 11.05 -16.04 -13.96
C ASN A 8 9.53 -15.91 -13.83
N ASN A 9 8.79 -16.75 -14.55
CA ASN A 9 7.38 -16.57 -14.91
C ASN A 9 6.42 -16.97 -13.77
N ASP A 10 6.89 -16.82 -12.53
CA ASP A 10 6.23 -17.27 -11.30
C ASP A 10 5.84 -16.07 -10.41
N VAL A 11 5.75 -14.86 -10.97
CA VAL A 11 5.41 -13.62 -10.26
C VAL A 11 4.42 -12.83 -11.11
N TYR A 12 3.21 -12.60 -10.59
CA TYR A 12 2.08 -11.96 -11.30
C TYR A 12 1.61 -10.70 -10.57
N PRO A 13 2.39 -9.60 -10.55
CA PRO A 13 2.09 -8.39 -9.79
C PRO A 13 0.72 -7.76 -10.16
N GLU A 14 0.22 -8.02 -11.37
CA GLU A 14 -1.10 -7.61 -11.85
C GLU A 14 -2.27 -8.23 -11.07
N ASN A 15 -2.05 -9.38 -10.42
CA ASN A 15 -3.07 -10.07 -9.63
C ASN A 15 -3.14 -9.57 -8.18
N VAL A 16 -2.19 -8.73 -7.75
CA VAL A 16 -2.20 -8.15 -6.40
C VAL A 16 -3.39 -7.22 -6.26
N LYS A 17 -4.22 -7.45 -5.24
CA LYS A 17 -5.32 -6.56 -4.89
C LYS A 17 -5.00 -5.85 -3.59
N CYS A 18 -5.20 -4.54 -3.56
CA CYS A 18 -5.02 -3.77 -2.35
C CYS A 18 -6.30 -2.99 -2.06
N PHE A 19 -6.81 -3.10 -0.83
CA PHE A 19 -8.05 -2.46 -0.41
C PHE A 19 -8.04 -2.18 1.08
N GLY A 20 -8.82 -1.20 1.51
CA GLY A 20 -8.93 -0.80 2.92
C GLY A 20 -8.84 0.71 3.09
N PRO A 21 -9.26 1.23 4.25
CA PRO A 21 -9.38 2.67 4.50
C PRO A 21 -8.03 3.40 4.35
N GLY A 22 -6.91 2.72 4.60
CA GLY A 22 -5.57 3.28 4.46
C GLY A 22 -5.09 3.53 3.03
N LEU A 23 -5.79 3.01 2.01
CA LEU A 23 -5.51 3.27 0.60
C LEU A 23 -6.59 4.14 -0.07
N GLU A 24 -7.66 4.48 0.65
CA GLU A 24 -8.70 5.34 0.13
C GLU A 24 -8.18 6.77 0.00
N PRO A 25 -8.53 7.48 -1.09
CA PRO A 25 -8.06 8.86 -1.30
C PRO A 25 -8.64 9.84 -0.28
N LEU A 26 -9.75 9.48 0.37
CA LEU A 26 -10.48 10.28 1.37
C LEU A 26 -10.82 9.38 2.56
N GLY A 27 -10.90 9.94 3.77
CA GLY A 27 -11.30 9.21 4.98
C GLY A 27 -10.14 8.78 5.88
N CYS A 28 -8.89 8.99 5.45
CA CYS A 28 -7.72 8.89 6.32
C CYS A 28 -7.60 10.11 7.24
N ILE A 29 -7.54 9.86 8.54
CA ILE A 29 -7.50 10.90 9.59
C ILE A 29 -6.09 10.94 10.18
N VAL A 30 -5.54 12.14 10.36
CA VAL A 30 -4.24 12.33 11.03
C VAL A 30 -4.29 11.83 12.47
N ASN A 31 -3.20 11.20 12.92
CA ASN A 31 -3.04 10.55 14.21
C ASN A 31 -3.97 9.35 14.45
N LYS A 32 -4.62 8.83 13.41
CA LYS A 32 -5.46 7.63 13.47
C LYS A 32 -4.83 6.52 12.65
N ALA A 33 -4.75 5.32 13.22
CA ALA A 33 -4.26 4.15 12.50
C ALA A 33 -5.10 3.92 11.23
N ALA A 34 -4.40 3.85 10.11
CA ALA A 34 -4.96 3.60 8.79
C ALA A 34 -4.50 2.21 8.33
N ASP A 35 -5.42 1.26 8.33
CA ASP A 35 -5.16 -0.12 7.91
C ASP A 35 -5.57 -0.35 6.46
N PHE A 36 -4.81 -1.22 5.79
CA PHE A 36 -5.14 -1.72 4.47
C PHE A 36 -4.66 -3.16 4.30
N THR A 37 -5.35 -3.90 3.45
CA THR A 37 -5.07 -5.30 3.18
C THR A 37 -4.57 -5.45 1.75
N ILE A 38 -3.53 -6.26 1.58
CA ILE A 38 -2.95 -6.64 0.30
C ILE A 38 -3.20 -8.14 0.15
N ASP A 39 -4.05 -8.50 -0.80
CA ASP A 39 -4.28 -9.87 -1.20
C ASP A 39 -3.26 -10.26 -2.28
N THR A 40 -2.49 -11.29 -1.97
CA THR A 40 -1.42 -11.85 -2.82
C THR A 40 -1.72 -13.28 -3.27
N ASN A 41 -3.00 -13.67 -3.21
CA ASN A 41 -3.43 -14.99 -3.66
C ASN A 41 -3.22 -15.18 -5.17
N GLY A 42 -2.46 -16.21 -5.55
CA GLY A 42 -2.18 -16.53 -6.96
C GLY A 42 -1.20 -15.57 -7.65
N VAL A 43 -0.48 -14.74 -6.88
CA VAL A 43 0.50 -13.77 -7.39
C VAL A 43 1.91 -14.39 -7.52
N GLY A 44 2.06 -15.65 -7.10
CA GLY A 44 3.29 -16.43 -7.25
C GLY A 44 4.31 -16.18 -6.13
N ARG A 45 5.59 -16.51 -6.35
CA ARG A 45 6.66 -16.38 -5.32
C ARG A 45 7.41 -15.07 -5.48
N GLY A 46 6.81 -13.98 -5.01
CA GLY A 46 7.44 -12.65 -4.96
C GLY A 46 7.68 -12.16 -3.53
N GLU A 47 8.52 -11.14 -3.41
CA GLU A 47 8.71 -10.39 -2.16
C GLU A 47 7.82 -9.14 -2.17
N LEU A 48 7.03 -8.94 -1.11
CA LEU A 48 6.26 -7.71 -0.92
C LEU A 48 7.16 -6.60 -0.40
N LYS A 49 7.28 -5.50 -1.15
CA LYS A 49 7.93 -4.28 -0.70
C LYS A 49 6.96 -3.11 -0.72
N LEU A 50 6.91 -2.39 0.39
CA LEU A 50 6.07 -1.22 0.60
C LEU A 50 6.91 0.00 0.90
N TYR A 51 6.57 1.10 0.26
CA TYR A 51 7.21 2.38 0.48
C TYR A 51 6.16 3.48 0.55
N ALA A 52 6.06 4.17 1.68
CA ALA A 52 5.22 5.35 1.80
C ALA A 52 6.08 6.57 2.01
N GLN A 53 5.77 7.64 1.28
CA GLN A 53 6.46 8.90 1.37
C GLN A 53 5.44 10.02 1.44
N ASP A 54 5.68 11.00 2.30
CA ASP A 54 4.87 12.21 2.36
C ASP A 54 5.22 13.20 1.22
N ALA A 55 4.42 14.26 1.09
CA ALA A 55 4.65 15.32 0.11
C ALA A 55 5.96 16.09 0.31
N GLU A 56 6.58 15.98 1.49
CA GLU A 56 7.85 16.63 1.84
C GLU A 56 9.07 15.75 1.55
N GLY A 57 8.87 14.47 1.19
CA GLY A 57 9.96 13.55 0.94
C GLY A 57 10.30 12.61 2.11
N LEU A 58 9.57 12.67 3.21
CA LEU A 58 9.85 11.88 4.39
C LEU A 58 9.18 10.50 4.29
N PRO A 59 9.92 9.42 4.61
CA PRO A 59 9.35 8.08 4.65
C PRO A 59 8.35 7.96 5.82
N ILE A 60 7.24 7.28 5.56
CA ILE A 60 6.23 6.94 6.57
C ILE A 60 6.44 5.48 6.98
N ASP A 61 6.48 5.24 8.29
CA ASP A 61 6.59 3.89 8.84
C ASP A 61 5.27 3.13 8.64
N ILE A 62 5.36 1.95 8.03
CA ILE A 62 4.22 1.06 7.78
C ILE A 62 4.52 -0.28 8.46
N GLN A 63 3.65 -0.68 9.38
CA GLN A 63 3.70 -1.99 10.00
C GLN A 63 3.03 -3.01 9.09
N ILE A 64 3.78 -4.02 8.66
CA ILE A 64 3.29 -5.09 7.80
C ILE A 64 3.11 -6.34 8.65
N THR A 65 1.91 -6.92 8.62
CA THR A 65 1.54 -8.14 9.34
C THR A 65 1.04 -9.17 8.33
N GLU A 66 1.70 -10.31 8.22
CA GLU A 66 1.23 -11.42 7.41
C GLU A 66 0.14 -12.21 8.16
N ARG A 67 -1.02 -12.43 7.53
CA ARG A 67 -2.14 -13.13 8.18
C ARG A 67 -2.10 -14.65 7.95
N GLY A 68 -1.27 -15.13 7.02
CA GLY A 68 -1.06 -16.55 6.70
C GLY A 68 -1.99 -17.12 5.63
N ASP A 69 -3.03 -16.37 5.25
CA ASP A 69 -4.00 -16.66 4.18
C ASP A 69 -3.59 -16.04 2.83
N SER A 70 -2.29 -15.88 2.57
CA SER A 70 -1.75 -15.13 1.41
C SER A 70 -2.21 -13.67 1.37
N SER A 71 -2.50 -13.10 2.54
CA SER A 71 -2.89 -11.72 2.73
C SER A 71 -1.96 -11.01 3.72
N PHE A 72 -1.67 -9.75 3.44
CA PHE A 72 -0.84 -8.88 4.27
C PHE A 72 -1.67 -7.71 4.76
N VAL A 73 -1.73 -7.51 6.07
CA VAL A 73 -2.37 -6.38 6.71
C VAL A 73 -1.30 -5.35 7.01
N CYS A 74 -1.45 -4.17 6.45
CA CYS A 74 -0.53 -3.07 6.61
C CYS A 74 -1.20 -1.95 7.39
N VAL A 75 -0.54 -1.41 8.39
CA VAL A 75 -1.07 -0.34 9.24
C VAL A 75 -0.03 0.76 9.34
N TYR A 76 -0.44 2.00 9.09
CA TYR A 76 0.42 3.16 9.29
C TYR A 76 -0.32 4.22 10.09
N ILE A 77 0.44 5.07 10.78
CA ILE A 77 -0.10 6.18 11.55
C ILE A 77 0.34 7.49 10.89
N PRO A 78 -0.55 8.14 10.12
CA PRO A 78 -0.30 9.46 9.57
C PRO A 78 -0.05 10.50 10.66
N THR A 79 1.06 11.25 10.60
CA THR A 79 1.38 12.28 11.62
C THR A 79 1.10 13.71 11.15
N LYS A 80 0.92 13.94 9.84
CA LYS A 80 0.77 15.27 9.24
C LYS A 80 -0.36 15.29 8.20
N PRO A 81 -1.29 16.28 8.20
CA PRO A 81 -2.37 16.40 7.22
C PRO A 81 -1.89 16.79 5.82
N ILE A 82 -1.09 15.94 5.19
CA ILE A 82 -0.49 16.16 3.89
C ILE A 82 -0.79 14.97 2.98
N LYS A 83 -0.64 15.19 1.67
CA LYS A 83 -0.73 14.11 0.70
C LYS A 83 0.46 13.19 0.89
N HIS A 84 0.22 11.88 0.88
CA HIS A 84 1.28 10.89 0.84
C HIS A 84 1.06 9.92 -0.31
N THR A 85 2.17 9.39 -0.79
CA THR A 85 2.24 8.44 -1.89
C THR A 85 2.68 7.09 -1.33
N ILE A 86 1.83 6.08 -1.50
CA ILE A 86 2.11 4.70 -1.11
C ILE A 86 2.43 3.91 -2.38
N ILE A 87 3.64 3.41 -2.45
CA ILE A 87 4.16 2.58 -3.53
C ILE A 87 4.19 1.14 -3.03
N ILE A 88 3.55 0.26 -3.80
CA ILE A 88 3.45 -1.16 -3.49
C ILE A 88 4.08 -1.92 -4.65
N THR A 89 5.02 -2.77 -4.33
CA THR A 89 5.76 -3.58 -5.31
C THR A 89 5.79 -5.03 -4.87
N TRP A 90 5.69 -5.93 -5.84
CA TRP A 90 5.72 -7.36 -5.66
C TRP A 90 6.78 -7.96 -6.59
N GLY A 91 7.80 -8.60 -6.02
CA GLY A 91 8.92 -9.15 -6.79
C GLY A 91 9.64 -8.10 -7.64
N GLU A 92 9.87 -6.92 -7.06
CA GLU A 92 10.50 -5.76 -7.73
C GLU A 92 9.67 -5.08 -8.83
N VAL A 93 8.41 -5.49 -9.01
CA VAL A 93 7.49 -4.90 -9.99
C VAL A 93 6.33 -4.18 -9.30
N ASN A 94 5.94 -3.00 -9.79
CA ASN A 94 4.81 -2.27 -9.27
C ASN A 94 3.49 -2.99 -9.52
N VAL A 95 2.63 -3.03 -8.49
CA VAL A 95 1.26 -3.53 -8.63
C VAL A 95 0.42 -2.51 -9.41
N PRO A 96 -0.63 -2.93 -10.14
CA PRO A 96 -1.38 -2.06 -11.05
C PRO A 96 -2.09 -0.90 -10.37
N SER A 97 -2.40 -1.04 -9.08
CA SER A 97 -3.04 0.02 -8.29
C SER A 97 -2.04 1.01 -7.68
N SER A 98 -0.73 0.78 -7.82
CA SER A 98 0.34 1.65 -7.34
C SER A 98 0.78 2.63 -8.43
N PRO A 99 1.06 3.92 -8.09
CA PRO A 99 1.08 4.50 -6.75
C PRO A 99 -0.29 4.92 -6.24
N PHE A 100 -0.54 4.65 -4.96
CA PHE A 100 -1.72 5.14 -4.26
C PHE A 100 -1.45 6.54 -3.71
N ARG A 101 -2.38 7.45 -3.97
CA ARG A 101 -2.31 8.83 -3.48
C ARG A 101 -3.41 9.02 -2.46
N VAL A 102 -3.02 9.21 -1.21
CA VAL A 102 -3.95 9.35 -0.09
C VAL A 102 -3.86 10.78 0.42
N LEU A 103 -5.02 11.42 0.59
CA LEU A 103 -5.14 12.72 1.25
C LEU A 103 -5.47 12.47 2.72
N GLN A 104 -4.65 13.02 3.62
CA GLN A 104 -4.96 13.00 5.05
C GLN A 104 -5.72 14.27 5.41
N ASP A 105 -6.96 14.13 5.86
CA ASP A 105 -7.74 15.28 6.25
C ASP A 105 -7.46 15.66 7.72
N PRO A 106 -7.10 16.93 8.00
CA PRO A 106 -6.86 17.40 9.37
C PRO A 106 -8.13 17.44 10.23
N ILE A 107 -9.32 17.48 9.61
CA ILE A 107 -10.59 17.73 10.29
C ILE A 107 -11.72 16.95 9.60
N ILE A 108 -11.72 15.62 9.69
CA ILE A 108 -12.95 14.86 9.48
C ILE A 108 -13.03 13.73 10.51
N CYS A 109 -13.21 14.11 11.78
CA CYS A 109 -14.06 13.28 12.63
C CYS A 109 -15.44 13.33 11.95
N THR A 110 -15.88 12.24 11.33
CA THR A 110 -17.24 12.08 10.78
C THR A 110 -18.28 12.49 11.82
N THR A 111 -18.63 13.77 11.82
CA THR A 111 -19.87 14.26 12.40
C THR A 111 -20.85 14.24 11.25
N ARG A 112 -21.57 13.12 11.18
CA ARG A 112 -23.01 13.05 10.96
C ARG A 112 -23.57 13.69 9.68
N ALA A 113 -24.06 12.84 8.78
CA ALA A 113 -25.20 13.11 7.90
C ALA A 113 -25.76 11.73 7.46
N ASN A 114 -27.03 11.37 7.56
CA ASN A 114 -28.26 12.00 8.03
C ASN A 114 -29.22 10.87 8.43
#